data_AF-A0A9N7R7H7-F1
#
_entry.id   AF-A0A9N7R7H7-F1
#
_cell.length_a   1.000
_cell.length_b   1.000
_cell.length_c   1.000
_cell.angle_alpha   90.00
_cell.angle_beta   90.00
_cell.angle_gamma   90.00
#
_symmetry.space_group_name_H-M   'P 1'
#
loop_
_entity.id
_entity.type
_entity.pdbx_description
1 polymer ?
#
loop_
_entity_poly.entity_id
_entity_poly.type
_entity_poly.pdbx_seq_one_letter_code
_entity_poly.pdbx_strand_id
1 'polypeptide(L)'
;PQVSCQYLSAIFGYSSRDLCASVISQSIIMCSIILNFLNVQMPPRREPDHPVPTQASVVAQFRDYHAEKFSGQGDPRIVDEWIQGLEFIFEVMECPEIYRVLCAQLQLTGDARLWWNAYWSMRPGEKAGCTWEMFKELIREKYYPTYYRAEMERQFLSLQQGTRTVDEYEREFTRLTAF
;
A
#
# COMPACT_ATOMS: atom_id res chain seq x y z
N PRO A 1 18.74 -31.99 -13.72
CA PRO A 1 19.62 -31.06 -14.49
C PRO A 1 20.31 -31.70 -15.72
N GLN A 2 20.84 -32.92 -15.63
CA GLN A 2 21.60 -33.53 -16.74
C GLN A 2 20.75 -34.11 -17.89
N VAL A 3 19.47 -34.40 -17.67
CA VAL A 3 18.60 -35.01 -18.72
C VAL A 3 18.11 -33.97 -19.75
N SER A 4 18.03 -32.69 -19.38
CA SER A 4 17.59 -31.62 -20.28
C SER A 4 18.65 -31.25 -21.34
N CYS A 5 19.93 -31.40 -21.00
CA CYS A 5 21.03 -30.96 -21.86
C CYS A 5 21.24 -31.89 -23.07
N GLN A 6 20.98 -33.20 -22.94
CA GLN A 6 21.08 -34.17 -24.04
C GLN A 6 19.91 -34.07 -25.03
N TYR A 7 18.74 -33.58 -24.58
CA TYR A 7 17.56 -33.43 -25.43
C TYR A 7 17.69 -32.25 -26.40
N LEU A 8 18.37 -31.17 -25.96
CA LEU A 8 18.59 -29.96 -26.77
C LEU A 8 19.75 -30.11 -27.78
N SER A 9 20.75 -30.93 -27.48
CA SER A 9 21.86 -31.22 -28.41
C SER A 9 21.41 -32.03 -29.63
N ALA A 10 20.38 -32.87 -29.48
CA ALA A 10 19.87 -33.73 -30.55
C ALA A 10 18.95 -32.99 -31.55
N ILE A 11 18.30 -31.90 -31.12
CA ILE A 11 17.35 -31.15 -31.96
C ILE A 11 18.07 -30.10 -32.84
N PHE A 12 19.16 -29.49 -32.32
CA PHE A 12 19.78 -28.33 -32.97
C PHE A 12 21.25 -28.54 -33.40
N GLY A 13 21.88 -29.68 -33.08
CA GLY A 13 23.19 -30.02 -33.61
C GLY A 13 24.37 -29.14 -33.13
N TYR A 14 24.25 -28.44 -32.01
CA TYR A 14 25.32 -27.57 -31.47
C TYR A 14 26.06 -28.18 -30.27
N SER A 15 27.38 -27.95 -30.22
CA SER A 15 28.29 -28.39 -29.15
C SER A 15 28.15 -27.54 -27.88
N SER A 16 28.29 -28.19 -26.72
CA SER A 16 28.05 -27.64 -25.37
C SER A 16 28.85 -26.36 -25.01
N ARG A 17 29.94 -26.07 -25.72
CA ARG A 17 30.74 -24.85 -25.50
C ARG A 17 30.19 -23.60 -26.20
N ASP A 18 29.36 -23.77 -27.23
CA ASP A 18 28.79 -22.65 -28.01
C ASP A 18 27.46 -22.13 -27.44
N LEU A 19 26.76 -22.96 -26.63
CA LEU A 19 25.53 -22.58 -25.93
C LEU A 19 25.78 -21.52 -24.84
N CYS A 20 26.93 -21.55 -24.16
CA CYS A 20 27.23 -20.59 -23.08
C CYS A 20 27.59 -19.20 -23.62
N ALA A 21 28.35 -19.13 -24.72
CA ALA A 21 28.72 -17.86 -25.35
C ALA A 21 27.53 -17.16 -26.03
N SER A 22 26.63 -17.94 -26.67
CA SER A 22 25.41 -17.41 -27.28
C SER A 22 24.43 -16.86 -26.23
N VAL A 23 24.21 -17.58 -25.12
CA VAL A 23 23.29 -17.16 -24.05
C VAL A 23 23.80 -15.94 -23.30
N ILE A 24 25.12 -15.82 -23.04
CA ILE A 24 25.70 -14.62 -22.40
C ILE A 24 25.61 -13.42 -23.35
N SER A 25 25.92 -13.60 -24.64
CA SER A 25 25.78 -12.55 -25.65
C SER A 25 24.32 -12.10 -25.80
N GLN A 26 23.37 -13.03 -25.85
CA GLN A 26 21.94 -12.73 -25.91
C GLN A 26 21.41 -12.06 -24.63
N SER A 27 21.96 -12.39 -23.46
CA SER A 27 21.62 -11.73 -22.18
C SER A 27 22.15 -10.29 -22.12
N ILE A 28 23.35 -10.02 -22.64
CA ILE A 28 23.92 -8.67 -22.73
C ILE A 28 23.17 -7.83 -23.78
N ILE A 29 22.81 -8.43 -24.91
CA ILE A 29 22.01 -7.77 -25.95
C ILE A 29 20.60 -7.46 -25.42
N MET A 30 19.96 -8.38 -24.69
CA MET A 30 18.68 -8.12 -24.01
C MET A 30 18.79 -7.00 -22.97
N CYS A 31 19.81 -7.01 -22.10
CA CYS A 31 20.03 -5.91 -21.16
C CYS A 31 20.31 -4.59 -21.89
N SER A 32 21.06 -4.60 -22.99
CA SER A 32 21.34 -3.39 -23.77
C SER A 32 20.09 -2.87 -24.49
N ILE A 33 19.19 -3.75 -24.93
CA ILE A 33 17.88 -3.40 -25.50
C ILE A 33 16.96 -2.87 -24.41
N ILE A 34 16.88 -3.50 -23.23
CA ILE A 34 16.08 -3.02 -22.09
C ILE A 34 16.61 -1.67 -21.60
N LEU A 35 17.94 -1.51 -21.46
CA LEU A 35 18.55 -0.25 -21.07
C LEU A 35 18.38 0.83 -22.16
N ASN A 36 18.49 0.50 -23.45
CA ASN A 36 18.17 1.45 -24.53
C ASN A 36 16.69 1.79 -24.58
N PHE A 37 15.80 0.85 -24.28
CA PHE A 37 14.34 1.07 -24.25
C PHE A 37 13.92 1.92 -23.06
N LEU A 38 14.60 1.78 -21.91
CA LEU A 38 14.49 2.69 -20.76
C LEU A 38 15.20 4.04 -21.00
N ASN A 39 16.15 4.09 -21.94
CA ASN A 39 16.90 5.29 -22.34
C ASN A 39 16.30 5.98 -23.59
N VAL A 40 15.21 5.45 -24.16
CA VAL A 40 14.30 6.26 -24.97
C VAL A 40 13.73 7.26 -24.00
N GLN A 41 14.29 8.48 -24.06
CA GLN A 41 13.92 9.62 -23.25
C GLN A 41 12.42 9.55 -22.93
N MET A 42 12.08 9.17 -21.69
CA MET A 42 10.81 9.60 -21.16
C MET A 42 10.78 11.09 -21.44
N PRO A 43 9.78 11.60 -22.19
CA PRO A 43 9.67 13.04 -22.33
C PRO A 43 9.77 13.61 -20.91
N PRO A 44 10.50 14.72 -20.69
CA PRO A 44 10.53 15.33 -19.36
C PRO A 44 9.09 15.35 -18.88
N ARG A 45 8.83 14.73 -17.72
CA ARG A 45 7.48 14.74 -17.12
C ARG A 45 7.03 16.19 -17.28
N ARG A 46 6.01 16.42 -18.10
CA ARG A 46 5.40 17.75 -18.19
C ARG A 46 4.85 17.96 -16.79
N GLU A 47 5.61 18.65 -15.96
CA GLU A 47 5.06 19.20 -14.74
C GLU A 47 3.83 19.98 -15.21
N PRO A 48 2.63 19.68 -14.71
CA PRO A 48 1.47 20.48 -15.06
C PRO A 48 1.83 21.93 -14.78
N ASP A 49 1.53 22.86 -15.71
CA ASP A 49 1.73 24.32 -15.57
C ASP A 49 0.96 24.93 -14.38
N HIS A 50 0.39 24.09 -13.52
CA HIS A 50 -0.26 24.46 -12.28
C HIS A 50 0.76 24.41 -11.15
N PRO A 51 1.02 25.54 -10.46
CA PRO A 51 1.89 25.53 -9.29
C PRO A 51 1.32 24.55 -8.27
N VAL A 52 2.19 23.69 -7.71
CA VAL A 52 1.83 22.79 -6.61
C VAL A 52 1.12 23.62 -5.54
N PRO A 53 -0.10 23.25 -5.12
CA PRO A 53 -0.85 24.05 -4.17
C PRO A 53 -0.07 24.14 -2.86
N THR A 54 -0.09 25.33 -2.25
CA THR A 54 0.63 25.53 -0.99
C THR A 54 0.03 24.67 0.12
N GLN A 55 0.87 24.28 1.09
CA GLN A 55 0.42 23.53 2.26
C GLN A 55 -0.80 24.18 2.95
N ALA A 56 -0.80 25.51 3.09
CA ALA A 56 -1.90 26.25 3.71
C ALA A 56 -3.21 26.10 2.92
N SER A 57 -3.14 26.15 1.59
CA SER A 57 -4.30 25.95 0.71
C SER A 57 -4.86 24.55 0.84
N VAL A 58 -4.00 23.53 0.80
CA VAL A 58 -4.40 22.12 0.93
C VAL A 58 -5.04 21.86 2.29
N VAL A 59 -4.44 22.35 3.37
CA VAL A 59 -4.99 22.19 4.73
C VAL A 59 -6.31 22.92 4.91
N ALA A 60 -6.48 24.10 4.30
CA ALA A 60 -7.75 24.82 4.34
C ALA A 60 -8.85 24.03 3.63
N GLN A 61 -8.60 23.59 2.40
CA GLN A 61 -9.55 22.80 1.63
C GLN A 61 -9.89 21.46 2.31
N PHE A 62 -8.89 20.76 2.87
CA PHE A 62 -9.10 19.51 3.59
C PHE A 62 -10.04 19.69 4.81
N ARG A 63 -9.97 20.85 5.47
CA ARG A 63 -10.81 21.14 6.64
C ARG A 63 -12.30 21.26 6.27
N ASP A 64 -12.60 21.71 5.06
CA ASP A 64 -13.97 21.89 4.57
C ASP A 64 -14.70 20.55 4.36
N TYR A 65 -13.95 19.46 4.15
CA TYR A 65 -14.51 18.10 4.05
C TYR A 65 -14.85 17.47 5.40
N HIS A 66 -14.51 18.13 6.51
CA HIS A 66 -14.84 17.67 7.87
C HIS A 66 -14.48 16.19 8.12
N ALA A 67 -13.28 15.79 7.67
CA ALA A 67 -12.79 14.42 7.85
C ALA A 67 -12.93 13.97 9.32
N GLU A 68 -13.30 12.70 9.50
CA GLU A 68 -13.49 12.12 10.83
C GLU A 68 -12.19 12.11 11.63
N LYS A 69 -12.32 12.26 12.95
CA LYS A 69 -11.20 12.21 13.88
C LYS A 69 -10.99 10.79 14.36
N PHE A 70 -9.72 10.39 14.49
CA PHE A 70 -9.35 9.08 15.02
C PHE A 70 -8.62 9.22 16.35
N SER A 71 -9.19 8.64 17.41
CA SER A 71 -8.64 8.72 18.77
C SER A 71 -7.72 7.54 19.12
N GLY A 72 -7.75 6.46 18.33
CA GLY A 72 -7.08 5.20 18.65
C GLY A 72 -7.84 4.29 19.60
N GLN A 73 -9.08 4.65 19.94
CA GLN A 73 -9.95 3.89 20.85
C GLN A 73 -11.12 3.28 20.08
N GLY A 74 -11.60 2.11 20.53
CA GLY A 74 -12.77 1.44 19.97
C GLY A 74 -12.43 0.18 19.18
N ASP A 75 -13.30 -0.16 18.24
CA ASP A 75 -13.17 -1.35 17.41
C ASP A 75 -11.99 -1.19 16.42
N PRO A 76 -11.06 -2.15 16.35
CA PRO A 76 -9.94 -2.11 15.42
C PRO A 76 -10.34 -1.89 13.95
N ARG A 77 -11.55 -2.29 13.53
CA ARG A 77 -12.08 -2.10 12.17
C ARG A 77 -12.27 -0.63 11.78
N ILE A 78 -12.50 0.24 12.76
CA ILE A 78 -12.67 1.69 12.55
C ILE A 78 -11.41 2.29 11.91
N VAL A 79 -10.25 1.67 12.07
CA VAL A 79 -9.00 2.13 11.46
C VAL A 79 -9.08 2.12 9.94
N ASP A 80 -9.56 1.03 9.35
CA ASP A 80 -9.63 0.91 7.90
C ASP A 80 -10.74 1.77 7.30
N GLU A 81 -11.89 1.85 7.96
CA GLU A 81 -12.97 2.77 7.57
C GLU A 81 -12.50 4.23 7.59
N TRP A 82 -11.76 4.61 8.65
CA TRP A 82 -11.19 5.95 8.78
C TRP A 82 -10.14 6.24 7.70
N ILE A 83 -9.24 5.30 7.39
CA ILE A 83 -8.26 5.43 6.31
C ILE A 83 -8.98 5.58 4.96
N GLN A 84 -9.97 4.74 4.67
CA GLN A 84 -10.74 4.81 3.43
C GLN A 84 -11.47 6.16 3.29
N GLY A 85 -12.04 6.68 4.37
CA GLY A 85 -12.64 8.01 4.40
C GLY A 85 -11.64 9.12 4.06
N LEU A 86 -10.40 9.03 4.56
CA LEU A 86 -9.34 9.97 4.18
C LEU A 86 -8.92 9.83 2.72
N GLU A 87 -8.78 8.60 2.22
CA GLU A 87 -8.41 8.34 0.82
C GLU A 87 -9.44 8.90 -0.15
N PHE A 88 -10.73 8.72 0.16
CA PHE A 88 -11.81 9.31 -0.61
C PHE A 88 -11.72 10.84 -0.65
N ILE A 89 -11.49 11.49 0.50
CA ILE A 89 -11.31 12.96 0.54
C ILE A 89 -10.10 13.38 -0.28
N PHE A 90 -8.96 12.67 -0.15
CA PHE A 90 -7.75 12.97 -0.91
C PHE A 90 -7.94 12.83 -2.41
N GLU A 91 -8.74 11.87 -2.86
CA GLU A 91 -9.11 11.72 -4.26
C GLU A 91 -9.97 12.89 -4.73
N VAL A 92 -11.05 13.21 -4.00
CA VAL A 92 -12.00 14.27 -4.38
C VAL A 92 -11.34 15.65 -4.42
N MET A 93 -10.40 15.93 -3.51
CA MET A 93 -9.70 17.22 -3.48
C MET A 93 -8.42 17.25 -4.31
N GLU A 94 -8.08 16.16 -5.01
CA GLU A 94 -6.81 15.98 -5.74
C GLU A 94 -5.58 16.28 -4.86
N CYS A 95 -5.59 15.79 -3.61
CA CYS A 95 -4.57 16.09 -2.61
C CYS A 95 -3.20 15.56 -3.06
N PRO A 96 -2.16 16.43 -3.20
CA PRO A 96 -0.81 15.99 -3.51
C PRO A 96 -0.27 15.03 -2.45
N GLU A 97 0.41 13.97 -2.89
CA GLU A 97 0.97 12.90 -2.06
C GLU A 97 1.73 13.44 -0.83
N ILE A 98 2.54 14.48 -1.05
CA ILE A 98 3.39 15.13 -0.04
C ILE A 98 2.60 15.74 1.14
N TYR A 99 1.31 16.00 0.99
CA TYR A 99 0.46 16.61 2.01
C TYR A 99 -0.52 15.63 2.67
N ARG A 100 -0.64 14.39 2.18
CA ARG A 100 -1.60 13.41 2.71
C ARG A 100 -1.32 13.05 4.17
N VAL A 101 -0.07 12.76 4.51
CA VAL A 101 0.35 12.44 5.89
C VAL A 101 0.11 13.62 6.83
N LEU A 102 0.36 14.85 6.35
CA LEU A 102 0.08 16.06 7.13
C LEU A 102 -1.42 16.17 7.44
N CYS A 103 -2.29 16.00 6.43
CA CYS A 103 -3.73 16.08 6.59
C CYS A 103 -4.25 14.99 7.55
N ALA A 104 -3.79 13.75 7.38
CA ALA A 104 -4.16 12.65 8.26
C ALA A 104 -3.70 12.86 9.70
N GLN A 105 -2.49 13.39 9.92
CA GLN A 105 -1.99 13.73 11.26
C GLN A 105 -2.89 14.76 11.96
N LEU A 106 -3.51 15.69 11.23
CA LEU A 106 -4.44 16.68 11.81
C LEU A 106 -5.71 16.03 12.37
N GLN A 107 -6.08 14.86 11.86
CA GLN A 107 -7.27 14.12 12.31
C GLN A 107 -6.97 13.11 13.43
N LEU A 108 -5.70 12.89 13.77
CA LEU A 108 -5.34 12.12 14.96
C LEU A 108 -5.65 12.93 16.22
N THR A 109 -6.34 12.29 17.16
CA THR A 109 -6.69 12.85 18.48
C THR A 109 -6.39 11.83 19.57
N GLY A 110 -6.54 12.24 20.84
CA GLY A 110 -6.38 11.34 21.99
C GLY A 110 -5.08 10.53 21.96
N ASP A 111 -5.20 9.22 22.19
CA ASP A 111 -4.08 8.30 22.29
C ASP A 111 -3.37 8.09 20.95
N ALA A 112 -4.10 8.13 19.83
CA ALA A 112 -3.50 8.06 18.50
C ALA A 112 -2.54 9.23 18.24
N ARG A 113 -2.91 10.44 18.63
CA ARG A 113 -2.03 11.60 18.49
C ARG A 113 -0.80 11.51 19.41
N LEU A 114 -1.00 11.07 20.66
CA LEU A 114 0.09 10.88 21.62
C LEU A 114 1.10 9.84 21.13
N TRP A 115 0.59 8.69 20.68
CA TRP A 115 1.41 7.62 20.12
C TRP A 115 2.18 8.07 18.87
N TRP A 116 1.51 8.73 17.91
CA TRP A 116 2.16 9.21 16.68
C TRP A 116 3.32 10.17 16.97
N ASN A 117 3.11 11.09 17.92
CA ASN A 117 4.17 12.02 18.34
C ASN A 117 5.32 11.31 19.05
N ALA A 118 5.03 10.32 19.90
CA ALA A 118 6.06 9.54 20.60
C ALA A 118 6.87 8.67 19.62
N TYR A 119 6.20 8.04 18.65
CA TYR A 119 6.83 7.20 17.62
C TYR A 119 7.91 7.95 16.84
N TRP A 120 7.61 9.19 16.43
CA TRP A 120 8.55 10.03 15.68
C TRP A 120 9.56 10.78 16.55
N SER A 121 9.24 11.06 17.81
CA SER A 121 10.23 11.61 18.76
C SER A 121 11.43 10.69 18.95
N MET A 122 11.23 9.39 18.80
CA MET A 122 12.30 8.39 18.84
C MET A 122 13.04 8.22 17.50
N ARG A 123 12.53 8.82 16.41
CA ARG A 123 13.04 8.67 15.02
C ARG A 123 13.04 10.02 14.27
N PRO A 124 13.72 11.05 14.79
CA PRO A 124 13.60 12.42 14.27
C PRO A 124 14.05 12.57 12.81
N GLY A 125 15.02 11.77 12.35
CA GLY A 125 15.54 11.82 10.98
C GLY A 125 14.67 11.13 9.93
N GLU A 126 13.76 10.25 10.34
CA GLU A 126 12.98 9.42 9.42
C GLU A 126 11.61 10.04 9.10
N LYS A 127 11.11 10.94 9.95
CA LYS A 127 9.76 11.53 9.83
C LYS A 127 9.54 12.22 8.48
N ALA A 128 10.56 12.91 7.97
CA ALA A 128 10.48 13.64 6.70
C ALA A 128 10.26 12.71 5.49
N GLY A 129 10.62 11.43 5.60
CA GLY A 129 10.43 10.42 4.56
C GLY A 129 9.14 9.61 4.71
N CYS A 130 8.28 9.91 5.68
CA CYS A 130 7.04 9.17 5.89
C CYS A 130 6.07 9.42 4.73
N THR A 131 5.86 8.39 3.92
CA THR A 131 4.86 8.38 2.83
C THR A 131 3.47 8.06 3.38
N TRP A 132 2.43 8.27 2.56
CA TRP A 132 1.07 7.88 2.90
C TRP A 132 0.94 6.37 3.19
N GLU A 133 1.63 5.55 2.41
CA GLU A 133 1.64 4.10 2.53
C GLU A 133 2.27 3.66 3.85
N MET A 134 3.42 4.25 4.21
CA MET A 134 4.04 4.04 5.52
C MET A 134 3.12 4.49 6.66
N PHE A 135 2.43 5.61 6.51
CA PHE A 135 1.45 6.08 7.51
C PHE A 135 0.35 5.04 7.74
N LYS A 136 -0.26 4.52 6.66
CA LYS A 136 -1.29 3.48 6.73
C LYS A 136 -0.78 2.21 7.41
N GLU A 137 0.40 1.75 7.04
CA GLU A 137 1.04 0.57 7.64
C GLU A 137 1.25 0.76 9.14
N LEU A 138 1.83 1.89 9.56
CA LEU A 138 2.11 2.18 10.97
C LEU A 138 0.83 2.28 11.81
N ILE A 139 -0.20 2.96 11.30
CA ILE A 139 -1.48 3.09 11.99
C ILE A 139 -2.17 1.72 12.12
N ARG A 140 -2.18 0.90 11.05
CA ARG A 140 -2.72 -0.46 11.10
C ARG A 140 -1.93 -1.36 12.02
N GLU A 141 -0.60 -1.32 11.99
CA GLU A 141 0.21 -2.13 12.90
C GLU A 141 -0.10 -1.82 14.36
N LYS A 142 -0.30 -0.53 14.68
CA LYS A 142 -0.59 -0.08 16.03
C LYS A 142 -2.01 -0.41 16.51
N TYR A 143 -3.01 -0.16 15.67
CA TYR A 143 -4.43 -0.19 16.07
C TYR A 143 -5.22 -1.36 15.47
N TYR A 144 -4.63 -2.09 14.52
CA TYR A 144 -5.18 -3.27 13.86
C TYR A 144 -4.24 -4.49 13.97
N PRO A 145 -3.99 -4.98 15.21
CA PRO A 145 -2.98 -6.00 15.47
C PRO A 145 -3.32 -7.36 14.84
N THR A 146 -2.30 -8.11 14.43
CA THR A 146 -2.42 -9.41 13.76
C THR A 146 -3.25 -10.44 14.54
N TYR A 147 -3.24 -10.39 15.88
CA TYR A 147 -4.08 -11.29 16.69
C TYR A 147 -5.58 -11.06 16.44
N TYR A 148 -6.01 -9.80 16.32
CA TYR A 148 -7.42 -9.46 16.10
C TYR A 148 -7.87 -9.96 14.72
N ARG A 149 -6.99 -9.79 13.73
CA ARG A 149 -7.16 -10.29 12.36
C ARG A 149 -7.33 -11.81 12.33
N ALA A 150 -6.44 -12.54 13.00
CA ALA A 150 -6.52 -14.00 13.11
C ALA A 150 -7.80 -14.47 13.84
N GLU A 151 -8.25 -13.71 14.83
CA GLU A 151 -9.50 -14.00 15.54
C GLU A 151 -10.74 -13.76 14.65
N MET A 152 -10.76 -12.70 13.83
CA MET A 152 -11.82 -12.49 12.84
C MET A 152 -11.85 -13.59 11.78
N GLU A 153 -10.70 -14.00 11.26
CA GLU A 153 -10.59 -15.13 10.34
C GLU A 153 -11.14 -16.42 10.97
N ARG A 154 -10.77 -16.70 12.22
CA ARG A 154 -11.29 -17.85 12.96
C ARG A 154 -12.81 -17.79 13.11
N GLN A 155 -13.36 -16.63 13.44
CA GLN A 155 -14.81 -16.42 13.54
C GLN A 155 -15.48 -16.66 12.20
N PHE A 156 -14.93 -16.12 11.10
CA PHE A 156 -15.44 -16.31 9.75
C PHE A 156 -15.45 -17.79 9.33
N LEU A 157 -14.33 -18.50 9.53
CA LEU A 157 -14.23 -19.92 9.19
C LEU A 157 -15.19 -20.80 10.02
N SER A 158 -15.52 -20.37 11.24
CA SER A 158 -16.49 -21.05 12.10
C SER A 158 -17.95 -20.59 11.87
N LEU A 159 -18.18 -19.61 10.99
CA LEU A 159 -19.49 -19.00 10.83
C LEU A 159 -20.45 -19.99 10.13
N GLN A 160 -21.49 -20.37 10.85
CA GLN A 160 -22.60 -21.16 10.34
C GLN A 160 -23.92 -20.50 10.72
N GLN A 161 -24.93 -20.60 9.85
CA GLN A 161 -26.26 -20.04 10.13
C GLN A 161 -26.85 -20.66 11.41
N GLY A 162 -26.81 -21.99 11.54
CA GLY A 162 -27.31 -22.69 12.72
C GLY A 162 -28.78 -22.36 12.99
N THR A 163 -29.06 -21.86 14.19
CA THR A 163 -30.40 -21.42 14.62
C THR A 163 -30.69 -19.93 14.37
N ARG A 164 -29.75 -19.18 13.78
CA ARG A 164 -29.93 -17.76 13.46
C ARG A 164 -30.87 -17.57 12.29
N THR A 165 -31.57 -16.44 12.27
CA THR A 165 -32.31 -16.00 11.09
C THR A 165 -31.36 -15.70 9.92
N VAL A 166 -31.89 -15.67 8.70
CA VAL A 166 -31.10 -15.36 7.49
C VAL A 166 -30.49 -13.95 7.62
N ASP A 167 -31.25 -12.96 8.06
CA ASP A 167 -30.79 -11.58 8.23
C ASP A 167 -29.66 -11.46 9.28
N GLU A 168 -29.75 -12.19 10.40
CA GLU A 168 -28.70 -12.19 11.43
C GLU A 168 -27.42 -12.85 10.92
N TYR A 169 -27.55 -13.94 10.16
CA TYR A 169 -26.40 -14.60 9.55
C TYR A 169 -25.76 -13.72 8.47
N GLU A 170 -26.57 -13.09 7.61
CA GLU A 170 -26.08 -12.19 6.57
C GLU A 170 -25.30 -11.02 7.16
N ARG A 171 -25.85 -10.34 8.18
CA ARG A 171 -25.14 -9.24 8.85
C ARG A 171 -23.79 -9.68 9.40
N GLU A 172 -23.75 -10.84 10.05
CA GLU A 172 -22.51 -11.37 10.62
C GLU A 172 -21.53 -11.83 9.55
N PHE A 173 -22.03 -12.41 8.45
CA PHE A 173 -21.24 -12.77 7.28
C PHE A 173 -20.59 -11.51 6.68
N THR A 174 -21.37 -10.48 6.36
CA THR A 174 -20.86 -9.21 5.83
C THR A 174 -19.83 -8.59 6.79
N ARG A 175 -20.10 -8.62 8.09
CA ARG A 175 -19.20 -8.11 9.13
C ARG A 175 -17.83 -8.80 9.10
N LEU A 176 -17.83 -10.12 8.89
CA LEU A 176 -16.62 -10.95 8.91
C LEU A 176 -15.93 -11.06 7.54
N THR A 177 -16.64 -10.81 6.43
CA THR A 177 -16.04 -10.76 5.07
C THR A 177 -15.40 -9.42 4.72
N ALA A 178 -15.75 -8.35 5.44
CA ALA A 178 -15.10 -7.06 5.28
C ALA A 178 -13.68 -7.02 5.90
N PHE A 179 -13.16 -8.18 6.33
CA PHE A 179 -11.83 -8.42 6.88
C PHE A 179 -10.84 -8.85 5.79
#